data_AF-A0A851W3W8-F1
#
_entry.id   AF-A0A851W3W8-F1
#
_cell.length_a   1.000
_cell.length_b   1.000
_cell.length_c   1.000
_cell.angle_alpha   90.00
_cell.angle_beta   90.00
_cell.angle_gamma   90.00
#
_symmetry.space_group_name_H-M   'P 1'
#
loop_
_entity.id
_entity.type
_entity.pdbx_description
1 polymer ?
#
loop_
_entity_poly.entity_id
_entity_poly.type
_entity_poly.pdbx_seq_one_letter_code
_entity_poly.pdbx_strand_id
1 'polypeptide(L)'
;DSFRLELQEFREFREFRVRRHSVPPFIPLERLARQFLPRNPRQFLAILLQHLNAFVARRQQLQEFQEEFSECIRGVPSHNSLCNLLSFRYRIPGGDPGK
;
A
#
# COMPACT_ATOMS: atom_id res chain seq x y z
N ASP A 1 3.35 -7.98 -7.62
CA ASP A 1 1.90 -7.83 -7.38
C ASP A 1 1.20 -7.11 -8.50
N SER A 2 -0.05 -7.44 -8.77
CA SER A 2 -0.87 -6.74 -9.75
C SER A 2 -2.19 -6.27 -9.13
N PHE A 3 -2.57 -5.03 -9.40
CA PHE A 3 -3.88 -4.47 -9.05
C PHE A 3 -4.69 -4.28 -10.32
N ARG A 4 -5.98 -4.63 -10.27
CA ARG A 4 -6.91 -4.48 -11.38
C ARG A 4 -7.79 -3.27 -11.15
N LEU A 5 -8.00 -2.49 -12.21
CA LEU A 5 -8.99 -1.42 -12.29
C LEU A 5 -9.71 -1.54 -13.63
N GLU A 6 -11.02 -1.75 -13.58
CA GLU A 6 -11.88 -1.77 -14.75
C GLU A 6 -12.74 -0.50 -14.74
N LEU A 7 -12.66 0.28 -15.81
CA LEU A 7 -13.49 1.47 -16.02
C LEU A 7 -14.59 1.15 -17.03
N GLN A 8 -15.78 1.69 -16.79
CA GLN A 8 -16.90 1.65 -17.72
C GLN A 8 -17.22 3.07 -18.19
N GLU A 9 -17.33 3.23 -19.50
CA GLU A 9 -17.77 4.47 -20.12
C GLU A 9 -19.31 4.53 -20.15
N PHE A 10 -19.86 5.66 -19.72
CA PHE A 10 -21.27 5.99 -19.79
C PHE A 10 -21.46 7.03 -20.89
N ARG A 11 -21.77 6.55 -22.10
CA ARG A 11 -21.83 7.37 -23.33
C ARG A 11 -22.81 8.54 -23.26
N GLU A 12 -23.91 8.36 -22.54
CA GLU A 12 -24.93 9.39 -22.33
C GLU A 12 -24.37 10.62 -21.60
N PHE A 13 -23.39 10.42 -20.71
CA PHE A 13 -22.81 11.49 -19.88
C PHE A 13 -21.35 11.81 -20.23
N ARG A 14 -20.74 11.08 -21.17
CA ARG A 14 -19.29 11.10 -21.45
C ARG A 14 -18.44 10.96 -20.17
N GLU A 15 -18.88 10.10 -19.26
CA GLU A 15 -18.23 9.86 -17.97
C GLU A 15 -17.64 8.46 -17.92
N PHE A 16 -16.50 8.31 -17.23
CA PHE A 16 -16.00 7.01 -16.79
C PHE A 16 -16.42 6.75 -15.34
N ARG A 17 -16.74 5.51 -15.01
CA ARG A 17 -16.94 5.06 -13.62
C ARG A 17 -16.18 3.77 -13.36
N VAL A 18 -15.83 3.54 -12.10
CA VAL A 18 -15.21 2.28 -11.68
C VAL A 18 -16.25 1.17 -11.74
N ARG A 19 -15.97 0.11 -12.49
CA ARG A 19 -16.83 -1.07 -12.64
C ARG A 19 -16.41 -2.18 -11.67
N ARG A 20 -15.12 -2.50 -11.64
CA ARG A 20 -14.52 -3.53 -10.79
C ARG A 20 -13.08 -3.15 -10.46
N HIS A 21 -12.61 -3.53 -9.28
CA HIS A 21 -11.21 -3.34 -8.90
C HIS A 21 -10.74 -4.33 -7.85
N SER A 22 -9.42 -4.46 -7.72
CA SER A 22 -8.76 -5.14 -6.59
C SER A 22 -7.94 -4.16 -5.73
N VAL A 23 -8.18 -2.85 -5.89
CA VAL A 23 -7.52 -1.80 -5.11
C VAL A 23 -7.82 -1.98 -3.61
N PRO A 24 -6.81 -1.90 -2.72
CA PRO A 24 -7.01 -2.07 -1.29
C PRO A 24 -7.99 -1.06 -0.67
N PRO A 25 -8.80 -1.45 0.34
CA PRO A 25 -9.91 -0.66 0.88
C PRO A 25 -9.47 0.62 1.61
N PHE A 26 -8.20 0.72 1.99
CA PHE A 26 -7.65 1.94 2.59
C PHE A 26 -7.39 3.06 1.58
N ILE A 27 -7.38 2.77 0.28
CA ILE A 27 -7.31 3.78 -0.77
C ILE A 27 -8.74 4.24 -1.05
N PRO A 28 -9.05 5.55 -0.93
CA PRO A 28 -10.40 6.06 -1.11
C PRO A 28 -10.78 6.17 -2.59
N LEU A 29 -10.82 5.04 -3.30
CA LEU A 29 -10.93 4.95 -4.75
C LEU A 29 -12.16 5.67 -5.30
N GLU A 30 -13.33 5.48 -4.68
CA GLU A 30 -14.59 6.08 -5.12
C GLU A 30 -14.58 7.60 -4.95
N ARG A 31 -13.88 8.11 -3.93
CA ARG A 31 -13.70 9.55 -3.73
C ARG A 31 -12.75 10.13 -4.78
N LEU A 32 -11.62 9.47 -5.03
CA LEU A 32 -10.68 9.85 -6.07
C LEU A 32 -11.34 9.83 -7.46
N ALA A 33 -12.12 8.78 -7.75
CA ALA A 33 -12.81 8.64 -9.03
C ALA A 33 -13.80 9.78 -9.24
N ARG A 34 -14.66 10.09 -8.25
CA ARG A 34 -15.61 11.20 -8.35
C ARG A 34 -14.92 12.56 -8.54
N GLN A 35 -13.78 12.77 -7.90
CA GLN A 35 -13.09 14.06 -7.91
C GLN A 35 -12.29 14.30 -9.20
N PHE A 36 -11.60 13.27 -9.71
CA PHE A 36 -10.60 13.45 -10.76
C PHE A 36 -10.96 12.78 -12.09
N LEU A 37 -11.71 11.67 -12.07
CA LEU A 37 -11.98 10.89 -13.28
C LEU A 37 -12.76 11.65 -14.37
N PRO A 38 -13.76 12.52 -14.06
CA PRO A 38 -14.49 13.26 -15.09
C PRO A 38 -13.67 14.35 -15.78
N ARG A 39 -12.75 15.00 -15.05
CA ARG A 39 -12.01 16.18 -15.54
C ARG A 39 -10.61 15.84 -16.02
N ASN A 40 -9.95 14.92 -15.32
CA ASN A 40 -8.55 14.58 -15.55
C ASN A 40 -8.25 13.11 -15.18
N PRO A 41 -8.59 12.15 -16.07
CA PRO A 41 -8.30 10.74 -15.87
C PRO A 41 -6.82 10.44 -15.60
N ARG A 42 -5.90 11.22 -16.18
CA ARG A 42 -4.46 11.06 -15.97
C ARG A 42 -4.07 11.38 -14.52
N GLN A 43 -4.60 12.47 -13.97
CA GLN A 43 -4.38 12.83 -12.57
C GLN A 43 -4.97 11.78 -11.61
N PHE A 44 -6.16 11.26 -11.91
CA PHE A 44 -6.74 10.15 -11.16
C PHE A 44 -5.78 8.95 -11.10
N LEU A 45 -5.27 8.50 -12.26
CA LEU A 45 -4.36 7.37 -12.34
C LEU A 45 -3.03 7.65 -11.62
N ALA A 46 -2.49 8.87 -11.72
CA ALA A 46 -1.25 9.25 -11.05
C ALA A 46 -1.38 9.17 -9.52
N ILE A 47 -2.47 9.72 -8.96
CA ILE A 47 -2.72 9.66 -7.51
C ILE A 47 -2.92 8.21 -7.06
N LEU A 48 -3.70 7.43 -7.80
CA LEU A 48 -3.91 6.02 -7.50
C LEU A 48 -2.59 5.23 -7.52
N LEU A 49 -1.75 5.44 -8.53
CA LEU A 49 -0.45 4.80 -8.65
C LEU A 49 0.47 5.16 -7.48
N GLN A 50 0.47 6.42 -7.04
CA GLN A 50 1.25 6.86 -5.88
C GLN A 50 0.85 6.10 -4.61
N HIS A 51 -0.45 5.95 -4.35
CA HIS A 51 -0.92 5.20 -3.18
C HIS A 51 -0.56 3.71 -3.25
N LEU A 52 -0.71 3.09 -4.42
CA LEU A 52 -0.37 1.68 -4.63
C LEU A 52 1.14 1.45 -4.47
N ASN A 53 1.97 2.30 -5.06
CA ASN A 53 3.42 2.22 -4.95
C ASN A 53 3.87 2.41 -3.50
N ALA A 54 3.32 3.38 -2.77
CA ALA A 54 3.64 3.58 -1.37
C ALA A 54 3.27 2.36 -0.50
N PHE A 55 2.17 1.68 -0.82
CA PHE A 55 1.79 0.44 -0.13
C PHE A 55 2.74 -0.72 -0.45
N VAL A 56 3.01 -0.97 -1.73
CA VAL A 56 3.92 -2.05 -2.15
C VAL A 56 5.33 -1.82 -1.61
N ALA A 57 5.83 -0.59 -1.66
CA ALA A 57 7.15 -0.23 -1.12
C ALA A 57 7.25 -0.52 0.38
N ARG A 58 6.27 -0.11 1.19
CA ARG A 58 6.25 -0.41 2.63
C ARG A 58 6.23 -1.90 2.94
N ARG A 59 5.47 -2.67 2.15
CA ARG A 59 5.43 -4.14 2.33
C ARG A 59 6.76 -4.79 1.94
N GLN A 60 7.39 -4.31 0.87
CA GLN A 60 8.72 -4.77 0.47
C GLN A 60 9.77 -4.45 1.54
N GLN A 61 9.80 -3.21 2.03
CA GLN A 61 10.69 -2.79 3.12
C GLN A 61 10.53 -3.66 4.37
N LEU A 62 9.30 -4.04 4.72
CA LEU A 62 9.04 -4.93 5.84
C LEU A 62 9.59 -6.35 5.62
N GLN A 63 9.53 -6.85 4.38
CA GLN A 63 10.09 -8.14 4.02
C GLN A 63 11.63 -8.09 4.11
N GLU A 64 12.24 -7.09 3.47
CA GLU A 64 13.70 -6.85 3.52
C GLU A 64 14.19 -6.71 4.96
N PHE A 65 13.49 -5.93 5.79
CA PHE A 65 13.81 -5.77 7.21
C PHE A 65 13.82 -7.11 7.97
N GLN A 66 12.88 -8.01 7.68
CA GLN A 66 12.83 -9.33 8.33
C GLN A 66 13.97 -10.24 7.86
N GLU A 67 14.32 -10.17 6.58
CA GLU A 67 15.39 -10.96 5.97
C GLU A 67 16.76 -10.49 6.49
N GLU A 68 17.04 -9.19 6.39
CA GLU A 68 18.34 -8.58 6.75
C GLU A 68 18.65 -8.65 8.25
N PHE A 69 17.64 -8.51 9.11
CA PHE A 69 17.83 -8.46 10.57
C PHE A 69 17.29 -9.70 11.30
N SER A 70 17.14 -10.81 10.59
CA SER A 70 16.60 -12.08 11.11
C SER A 70 17.30 -12.57 12.38
N GLU A 71 18.62 -12.39 12.49
CA GLU A 71 19.41 -12.76 13.68
C GLU A 71 19.17 -11.86 14.91
N CYS A 72 18.74 -10.62 14.69
CA CYS A 72 18.53 -9.62 15.73
C CYS A 72 17.07 -9.57 16.20
N ILE A 73 16.12 -9.85 15.30
CA ILE A 73 14.69 -9.76 15.57
C ILE A 73 14.22 -11.02 16.32
N ARG A 74 13.43 -10.83 17.37
CA ARG A 74 12.82 -11.93 18.14
C ARG A 74 11.35 -12.14 17.80
N GLY A 75 11.07 -13.31 17.26
CA GLY A 75 9.71 -13.71 16.84
C GLY A 75 9.27 -13.00 15.56
N VAL A 76 8.00 -13.16 15.21
CA VAL A 76 7.44 -12.57 13.98
C VAL A 76 7.05 -11.10 14.25
N PRO A 77 7.59 -10.13 13.50
CA PRO A 77 7.13 -8.75 13.58
C PRO A 77 5.63 -8.62 13.28
N SER A 78 4.94 -7.81 14.07
CA SER A 78 3.55 -7.46 13.82
C SER A 78 3.47 -6.18 13.02
N HIS A 79 2.55 -6.14 12.06
CA HIS A 79 2.27 -4.96 11.26
C HIS A 79 0.78 -4.86 10.99
N ASN A 80 0.30 -3.66 10.69
CA ASN A 80 -1.07 -3.50 10.24
C ASN A 80 -1.21 -3.75 8.72
N SER A 81 -2.46 -3.79 8.24
CA SER A 81 -2.75 -4.06 6.82
C SER A 81 -2.18 -3.00 5.85
N LEU A 82 -1.85 -1.81 6.34
CA LEU A 82 -1.24 -0.73 5.57
C LEU A 82 0.30 -0.81 5.52
N CYS A 83 0.92 -1.70 6.30
CA CYS A 83 2.36 -1.76 6.52
C CYS A 83 2.96 -0.40 6.92
N ASN A 84 2.19 0.45 7.62
CA ASN A 84 2.65 1.77 8.07
C ASN A 84 2.94 1.83 9.56
N LEU A 85 2.62 0.77 10.28
CA LEU A 85 3.01 0.54 11.66
C LEU A 85 3.67 -0.82 11.74
N LEU A 86 4.85 -0.85 12.36
CA LEU A 86 5.64 -2.05 12.57
C LEU A 86 5.98 -2.15 14.06
N SER A 87 5.74 -3.31 14.66
CA SER A 87 6.06 -3.62 16.06
C SER A 87 6.85 -4.90 16.11
N PHE A 88 8.05 -4.84 16.69
CA PHE A 88 8.96 -5.97 16.79
C PHE A 88 9.76 -5.89 18.09
N ARG A 89 10.32 -7.03 18.48
CA ARG A 89 11.29 -7.12 19.58
C ARG A 89 12.64 -7.45 18.96
N TYR A 90 13.72 -6.93 19.54
CA TYR A 90 15.06 -7.20 19.05
C TYR A 90 16.03 -7.47 20.20
N ARG A 91 17.17 -8.07 19.87
CA ARG A 91 18.34 -8.23 20.72
C ARG A 91 19.56 -7.71 19.95
N ILE A 92 20.44 -6.98 20.63
CA ILE A 92 21.73 -6.59 20.06
C ILE A 92 22.75 -7.70 20.39
N PRO A 93 23.40 -8.32 19.40
CA PRO A 93 24.49 -9.25 19.63
C PRO A 93 25.64 -8.52 20.35
N GLY A 94 26.09 -9.03 21.50
CA GLY A 94 27.16 -8.41 22.30
C GLY A 94 26.73 -7.38 23.34
N GLY A 95 25.43 -7.08 23.48
CA GLY A 95 24.91 -6.29 24.60
C GLY A 95 24.85 -7.14 25.87
N ASP A 96 25.85 -6.97 26.73
CA ASP A 96 25.90 -7.55 28.07
C ASP A 96 24.76 -6.95 28.92
N PRO A 97 23.79 -7.73 29.45
CA PRO A 97 22.76 -7.19 30.33
C PRO A 97 23.25 -6.97 31.77
N GLY A 98 24.56 -7.10 32.03
CA GLY A 98 25.14 -6.94 33.36
C GLY A 98 26.51 -6.26 33.36
N LYS A 99 26.54 -4.94 33.13
CA LYS A 99 27.50 -4.00 33.73
C LYS A 99 26.84 -2.67 34.00
#